data_AF-A0A8B8AXJ0-F1
#
_entry.id   AF-A0A8B8AXJ0-F1
#
_cell.length_a   1.000
_cell.length_b   1.000
_cell.length_c   1.000
_cell.angle_alpha   90.00
_cell.angle_beta   90.00
_cell.angle_gamma   90.00
#
_symmetry.space_group_name_H-M   'P 1'
#
loop_
_entity.id
_entity.type
_entity.pdbx_description
1 polymer ?
#
loop_
_entity_poly.entity_id
_entity_poly.type
_entity_poly.pdbx_seq_one_letter_code
_entity_poly.pdbx_strand_id
1 'polypeptide(L)'
;MLIFLSLLMSTFARASAFSSLLTDAENKTSTMLEGKHAWNDVDFLRQMINQETVIRLSLVKNVQALVSDVNLMKKSLTTSEMTISALQQTIETLNVRVDSLEEENKRLKESSVDYQERIHDLETTLETVNKSVNSLNENLDTAKKQNDEKRLDIMNKTNRVIEDIKVEVRYLSVTLFDFKDHTATKDEMNSQNFIDIERHFNTSYEELQAENLETKRKFNEIKAHIHNVKAVQTEYQKTITENLTTTIAEVETQSRKSEYERLKLLSAVSSLEAFRMNMTKSNCDKKMNVAFSAGIPSYDDNWIGSTLVFPDVIYSEGKGYDSNTENLTTTIADVDTQIRKSEYERLKLSAAVSSLEAFRLNMTKSSCDKNINTAFSAGISTNDENWTGSTLVFPDVIYSEGKGYDSNTGVFTAPTEGTYLFYISIQSAFQKYSHFDVVLNGSTKVQSLAWYDSGSTIRIHQTGTNLVILYLTVGDRVWVKRAGGVGYYSNDKHVCTFSGIRLY
;
A
#
# COMPACT_ATOMS: atom_id res chain seq x y z
N MET A 1 37.10 25.69 2.97
CA MET A 1 38.45 25.11 2.78
C MET A 1 39.54 25.72 3.68
N LEU A 2 39.27 26.78 4.47
CA LEU A 2 40.27 27.44 5.34
C LEU A 2 40.16 27.08 6.84
N ILE A 3 39.13 26.32 7.25
CA ILE A 3 38.89 25.98 8.66
C ILE A 3 39.43 24.58 9.03
N PHE A 4 39.70 23.72 8.04
CA PHE A 4 40.26 22.38 8.26
C PHE A 4 41.79 22.35 8.38
N LEU A 5 42.49 23.43 7.99
CA LEU A 5 43.95 23.50 8.06
C LEU A 5 44.47 23.90 9.45
N SER A 6 43.63 24.47 10.32
CA SER A 6 44.03 24.89 11.67
C SER A 6 44.00 23.75 12.70
N LEU A 7 43.21 22.70 12.47
CA LEU A 7 43.16 21.54 13.38
C LEU A 7 44.32 20.56 13.20
N LEU A 8 45.00 20.56 12.06
CA LEU A 8 46.15 19.68 11.82
C LEU A 8 47.46 20.22 12.42
N MET A 9 47.51 21.53 12.73
CA MET A 9 48.68 22.18 13.33
C MET A 9 48.65 22.19 14.88
N SER A 10 47.51 21.87 15.50
CA SER A 10 47.41 21.80 16.98
C SER A 10 47.75 20.42 17.56
N THR A 11 47.82 19.37 16.75
CA THR A 11 48.23 18.02 17.19
C THR A 11 49.72 17.76 17.09
N PHE A 12 50.52 18.70 16.55
CA PHE A 12 51.98 18.60 16.50
C PHE A 12 52.70 19.49 17.53
N ALA A 13 51.97 20.21 18.37
CA ALA A 13 52.52 21.07 19.43
C ALA A 13 52.33 20.47 20.83
N ARG A 14 52.84 19.25 21.06
CA ARG A 14 53.16 18.75 22.40
C ARG A 14 54.26 17.69 22.31
N ALA A 15 55.41 18.10 21.78
CA ALA A 15 56.65 17.42 22.13
C ALA A 15 56.92 17.70 23.62
N SER A 16 56.70 16.70 24.46
CA SER A 16 57.24 16.71 25.82
C SER A 16 58.75 16.88 25.71
N ALA A 17 59.28 17.91 26.34
CA ALA A 17 60.70 18.16 26.44
C ALA A 17 61.43 16.89 26.91
N PHE A 18 62.24 16.29 26.05
CA PHE A 18 63.27 15.37 26.52
C PHE A 18 64.31 16.22 27.23
N SER A 19 64.28 16.15 28.55
CA SER A 19 65.36 16.59 29.40
C SER A 19 66.66 15.99 28.90
N SER A 20 67.66 16.85 28.69
CA SER A 20 69.07 16.52 28.74
C SER A 20 69.32 15.41 29.77
N LEU A 21 69.77 14.24 29.31
CA LEU A 21 70.35 13.23 30.18
C LEU A 21 71.67 12.76 29.56
N LEU A 22 72.59 13.70 29.49
CA LEU A 22 74.02 13.48 29.51
C LEU A 22 74.41 13.22 30.99
N THR A 23 73.91 12.15 31.62
CA THR A 23 74.38 11.71 32.94
C THR A 23 73.88 10.31 33.30
N ASP A 24 74.78 9.58 33.96
CA ASP A 24 74.66 8.27 34.60
C ASP A 24 74.59 7.01 33.72
N ALA A 25 75.79 6.53 33.35
CA ALA A 25 76.10 5.12 33.54
C ALA A 25 77.28 5.02 34.53
N GLU A 26 77.02 4.37 35.66
CA GLU A 26 77.95 4.17 36.78
C GLU A 26 79.30 3.61 36.33
N ASN A 27 80.36 4.33 36.70
CA ASN A 27 81.72 3.83 36.69
C ASN A 27 81.90 2.86 37.87
N LYS A 28 81.98 1.55 37.59
CA LYS A 28 82.55 0.56 38.52
C LYS A 28 83.82 -0.03 37.93
N THR A 29 84.94 0.67 38.12
CA THR A 29 86.20 0.02 38.48
C THR A 29 87.06 0.90 39.40
N SER A 30 87.33 0.34 40.59
CA SER A 30 88.38 0.60 41.60
C SER A 30 88.56 1.98 42.26
N THR A 31 88.23 2.00 43.56
CA THR A 31 88.86 2.80 44.61
C THR A 31 90.33 2.40 44.86
N MET A 32 91.15 3.41 45.18
CA MET A 32 92.44 3.39 45.90
C MET A 32 93.67 2.72 45.26
N LEU A 33 94.64 3.55 44.82
CA LEU A 33 96.06 3.40 45.20
C LEU A 33 96.84 4.69 44.87
N GLU A 34 97.22 5.43 45.92
CA GLU A 34 98.38 6.32 45.87
C GLU A 34 99.62 5.53 45.44
N GLY A 35 100.36 6.03 44.46
CA GLY A 35 101.64 5.45 44.08
C GLY A 35 102.14 5.98 42.75
N LYS A 36 103.20 6.80 42.80
CA LYS A 36 104.08 7.12 41.67
C LYS A 36 104.30 5.88 40.80
N HIS A 37 103.89 5.90 39.53
CA HIS A 37 104.57 5.20 38.42
C HIS A 37 104.03 5.73 37.07
N ALA A 38 104.86 5.62 36.04
CA ALA A 38 104.73 6.27 34.75
C ALA A 38 103.39 6.00 34.06
N TRP A 39 102.76 7.06 33.55
CA TRP A 39 101.72 6.95 32.54
C TRP A 39 102.37 6.43 31.26
N ASN A 40 102.13 5.17 30.93
CA ASN A 40 102.42 4.69 29.59
C ASN A 40 101.42 5.38 28.65
N ASP A 41 101.89 6.12 27.64
CA ASP A 41 101.06 6.73 26.58
C ASP A 41 100.02 5.75 25.99
N VAL A 42 100.32 4.44 26.09
CA VAL A 42 99.46 3.32 25.72
C VAL A 42 98.13 3.28 26.50
N ASP A 43 98.09 3.64 27.78
CA ASP A 43 96.86 3.55 28.59
C ASP A 43 95.89 4.71 28.29
N PHE A 44 96.42 5.92 28.04
CA PHE A 44 95.62 7.05 27.56
C PHE A 44 95.05 6.78 26.17
N LEU A 45 95.86 6.24 25.25
CA LEU A 45 95.40 5.82 23.92
C LEU A 45 94.33 4.72 24.02
N ARG A 46 94.46 3.75 24.92
CA ARG A 46 93.43 2.73 25.19
C ARG A 46 92.12 3.37 25.65
N GLN A 47 92.18 4.34 26.57
CA GLN A 47 90.97 5.02 27.07
C GLN A 47 90.28 5.84 25.96
N MET A 48 91.06 6.52 25.11
CA MET A 48 90.55 7.30 23.99
C MET A 48 89.92 6.40 22.90
N ILE A 49 90.57 5.28 22.57
CA ILE A 49 90.03 4.26 21.65
C ILE A 49 88.71 3.67 22.19
N ASN A 50 88.66 3.41 23.49
CA ASN A 50 87.44 2.91 24.13
C ASN A 50 86.29 3.93 24.06
N GLN A 51 86.55 5.22 24.31
CA GLN A 51 85.54 6.28 24.18
C GLN A 51 85.06 6.46 22.74
N GLU A 52 85.97 6.47 21.77
CA GLU A 52 85.62 6.52 20.35
C GLU A 52 84.76 5.32 19.94
N THR A 53 85.06 4.13 20.45
CA THR A 53 84.29 2.91 20.20
C THR A 53 82.87 3.01 20.77
N VAL A 54 82.70 3.54 21.98
CA VAL A 54 81.39 3.76 22.60
C VAL A 54 80.56 4.79 21.81
N ILE A 55 81.18 5.89 21.37
CA ILE A 55 80.52 6.91 20.54
C ILE A 55 80.09 6.31 19.20
N ARG A 56 80.97 5.54 18.53
CA ARG A 56 80.65 4.85 17.27
C ARG A 56 79.50 3.84 17.44
N LEU A 57 79.52 3.04 18.50
CA LEU A 57 78.43 2.07 18.79
C LEU A 57 77.10 2.76 19.06
N SER A 58 77.11 3.85 19.85
CA SER A 58 75.92 4.66 20.12
C SER A 58 75.35 5.31 18.84
N LEU A 59 76.24 5.86 18.00
CA LEU A 59 75.86 6.42 16.70
C LEU A 59 75.24 5.35 15.78
N VAL A 60 75.85 4.18 15.68
CA VAL A 60 75.32 3.05 14.88
C VAL A 60 73.94 2.63 15.37
N LYS A 61 73.73 2.54 16.69
CA LYS A 61 72.42 2.20 17.28
C LYS A 61 71.35 3.23 16.94
N ASN A 62 71.67 4.52 17.03
CA ASN A 62 70.74 5.60 16.66
C ASN A 62 70.42 5.59 15.16
N VAL A 63 71.41 5.33 14.31
CA VAL A 63 71.20 5.19 12.86
C VAL A 63 70.30 3.98 12.56
N GLN A 64 70.50 2.84 13.22
CA GLN A 64 69.64 1.66 13.05
C GLN A 64 68.20 1.90 13.49
N ALA A 65 68.00 2.58 14.63
CA ALA A 65 66.67 2.98 15.09
C ALA A 65 65.99 3.90 14.06
N LEU A 66 66.72 4.90 13.55
CA LEU A 66 66.21 5.79 12.52
C LEU A 66 65.83 5.04 11.23
N VAL A 67 66.65 4.08 10.77
CA VAL A 67 66.33 3.25 9.59
C VAL A 67 65.07 2.40 9.83
N SER A 68 64.88 1.88 11.04
CA SER A 68 63.67 1.14 11.41
C SER A 68 62.43 2.05 11.34
N ASP A 69 62.50 3.25 11.89
CA ASP A 69 61.40 4.22 11.85
C ASP A 69 61.07 4.66 10.41
N VAL A 70 62.09 4.88 9.57
CA VAL A 70 61.91 5.17 8.14
C VAL A 70 61.23 4.00 7.41
N ASN A 71 61.58 2.75 7.74
CA ASN A 71 60.93 1.59 7.16
C ASN A 71 59.47 1.44 7.60
N LEU A 72 59.14 1.76 8.86
CA LEU A 72 57.76 1.81 9.34
C LEU A 72 56.97 2.92 8.64
N MET A 73 57.56 4.10 8.52
CA MET A 73 56.96 5.24 7.81
C MET A 73 56.70 4.92 6.33
N LYS A 74 57.63 4.20 5.67
CA LYS A 74 57.44 3.73 4.30
C LYS A 74 56.25 2.78 4.17
N LYS A 75 56.08 1.83 5.11
CA LYS A 75 54.91 0.94 5.15
C LYS A 75 53.60 1.70 5.36
N SER A 76 53.56 2.66 6.29
CA SER A 76 52.36 3.47 6.49
C SER A 76 52.04 4.34 5.28
N LEU A 77 53.06 4.89 4.60
CA LEU A 77 52.89 5.68 3.38
C LEU A 77 52.29 4.85 2.26
N THR A 78 52.81 3.64 2.00
CA THR A 78 52.23 2.74 0.98
C THR A 78 50.80 2.34 1.30
N THR A 79 50.45 2.19 2.58
CA THR A 79 49.07 1.91 3.01
C THR A 79 48.18 3.11 2.71
N SER A 80 48.63 4.32 3.03
CA SER A 80 47.91 5.56 2.75
C SER A 80 47.69 5.74 1.25
N GLU A 81 48.69 5.47 0.40
CA GLU A 81 48.57 5.54 -1.06
C GLU A 81 47.49 4.59 -1.58
N MET A 82 47.46 3.33 -1.13
CA MET A 82 46.41 2.38 -1.51
C MET A 82 45.01 2.86 -1.10
N THR A 83 44.87 3.45 0.10
CA THR A 83 43.57 3.99 0.53
C THR A 83 43.13 5.20 -0.28
N ILE A 84 44.06 6.07 -0.67
CA ILE A 84 43.77 7.24 -1.52
C ILE A 84 43.30 6.79 -2.89
N SER A 85 43.94 5.79 -3.49
CA SER A 85 43.51 5.23 -4.78
C SER A 85 42.12 4.62 -4.72
N ALA A 86 41.79 3.88 -3.65
CA ALA A 86 40.45 3.33 -3.45
C ALA A 86 39.37 4.43 -3.31
N LEU A 87 39.70 5.52 -2.60
CA LEU A 87 38.81 6.67 -2.47
C LEU A 87 38.60 7.39 -3.81
N GLN A 88 39.65 7.56 -4.61
CA GLN A 88 39.56 8.15 -5.95
C GLN A 88 38.62 7.34 -6.86
N GLN A 89 38.74 6.01 -6.87
CA GLN A 89 37.86 5.14 -7.65
C GLN A 89 36.39 5.22 -7.19
N THR A 90 36.17 5.40 -5.88
CA THR A 90 34.82 5.60 -5.32
C THR A 90 34.23 6.93 -5.78
N ILE A 91 35.03 8.01 -5.81
CA ILE A 91 34.61 9.33 -6.29
C ILE A 91 34.25 9.28 -7.78
N GLU A 92 35.05 8.61 -8.61
CA GLU A 92 34.73 8.44 -10.03
C GLU A 92 33.40 7.70 -10.23
N THR A 93 33.18 6.63 -9.48
CA THR A 93 31.92 5.87 -9.54
C THR A 93 30.73 6.73 -9.12
N LEU A 94 30.88 7.56 -8.09
CA LEU A 94 29.85 8.48 -7.63
C LEU A 94 29.53 9.55 -8.68
N ASN A 95 30.54 10.10 -9.35
CA ASN A 95 30.34 11.11 -10.41
C ASN A 95 29.50 10.54 -11.56
N VAL A 96 29.81 9.33 -12.05
CA VAL A 96 29.02 8.66 -13.10
C VAL A 96 27.57 8.45 -12.65
N ARG A 97 27.35 8.14 -11.38
CA ARG A 97 25.99 7.98 -10.83
C ARG A 97 25.24 9.30 -10.78
N VAL A 98 25.90 10.40 -10.41
CA VAL A 98 25.32 11.74 -10.40
C VAL A 98 24.91 12.16 -11.81
N ASP A 99 25.78 11.99 -12.80
CA ASP A 99 25.46 12.32 -14.20
C ASP A 99 24.25 11.54 -14.72
N SER A 100 24.18 10.24 -14.38
CA SER A 100 23.03 9.40 -14.73
C SER A 100 21.72 9.88 -14.07
N LEU A 101 21.78 10.35 -12.83
CA LEU A 101 20.61 10.87 -12.11
C LEU A 101 20.18 12.24 -12.63
N GLU A 102 21.12 13.09 -13.05
CA GLU A 102 20.81 14.37 -13.68
C GLU A 102 20.06 14.18 -15.01
N GLU A 103 20.50 13.23 -15.84
CA GLU A 103 19.83 12.91 -17.10
C GLU A 103 18.42 12.31 -16.88
N GLU A 104 18.26 11.44 -15.88
CA GLU A 104 16.94 10.91 -15.51
C GLU A 104 15.99 12.02 -15.03
N ASN A 105 16.48 12.93 -14.17
CA ASN A 105 15.71 14.08 -13.71
C ASN A 105 15.29 15.00 -14.85
N LYS A 106 16.15 15.19 -15.85
CA LYS A 106 15.82 15.96 -17.05
C LYS A 106 14.66 15.32 -17.82
N ARG A 107 14.71 14.00 -18.06
CA ARG A 107 13.64 13.27 -18.75
C ARG A 107 12.32 13.30 -17.97
N LEU A 108 12.37 13.17 -16.65
CA LEU A 108 11.19 13.29 -15.80
C LEU A 108 10.56 14.68 -15.89
N LYS A 109 11.39 15.73 -15.96
CA LYS A 109 10.92 17.11 -16.13
C LYS A 109 10.25 17.32 -17.49
N GLU A 110 10.83 16.80 -18.56
CA GLU A 110 10.23 16.85 -19.91
C GLU A 110 8.89 16.11 -19.95
N SER A 111 8.83 14.90 -19.38
CA SER A 111 7.58 14.13 -19.29
C SER A 111 6.52 14.83 -18.43
N SER A 112 6.93 15.53 -17.37
CA SER A 112 6.00 16.32 -16.54
C SER A 112 5.36 17.46 -17.31
N VAL A 113 6.08 18.10 -18.24
CA VAL A 113 5.54 19.17 -19.09
C VAL A 113 4.53 18.61 -20.10
N ASP A 114 4.85 17.47 -20.73
CA ASP A 114 3.92 16.77 -21.64
C ASP A 114 2.60 16.40 -20.94
N TYR A 115 2.69 15.87 -19.71
CA TYR A 115 1.49 15.56 -18.93
C TYR A 115 0.68 16.81 -18.58
N GLN A 116 1.31 17.95 -18.32
CA GLN A 116 0.60 19.20 -18.05
C GLN A 116 -0.14 19.71 -19.28
N GLU A 117 0.48 19.66 -20.47
CA GLU A 117 -0.17 20.04 -21.72
C GLU A 117 -1.38 19.16 -22.02
N ARG A 118 -1.24 17.84 -21.83
CA ARG A 118 -2.31 16.87 -22.05
C ARG A 118 -3.46 17.03 -21.06
N ILE A 119 -3.18 17.42 -19.81
CA ILE A 119 -4.22 17.78 -18.83
C ILE A 119 -4.96 19.04 -19.28
N HIS A 120 -4.26 20.06 -19.78
CA HIS A 120 -4.87 21.29 -20.26
C HIS A 120 -5.81 21.07 -21.46
N ASP A 121 -5.43 20.20 -22.39
CA ASP A 121 -6.28 19.80 -23.52
C ASP A 121 -7.55 19.06 -23.06
N LEU A 122 -7.42 18.19 -22.05
CA LEU A 122 -8.54 17.49 -21.45
C LEU A 122 -9.49 18.46 -20.73
N GLU A 123 -8.97 19.43 -19.99
CA GLU A 123 -9.78 20.49 -19.35
C GLU A 123 -10.56 21.30 -20.38
N THR A 124 -9.92 21.68 -21.50
CA THR A 124 -10.56 22.42 -22.59
C THR A 124 -11.66 21.59 -23.27
N THR A 125 -11.42 20.30 -23.47
CA THR A 125 -12.41 19.37 -24.03
C THR A 125 -13.60 19.21 -23.08
N LEU A 126 -13.34 19.07 -21.77
CA LEU A 126 -14.38 18.95 -20.75
C LEU A 126 -15.27 20.20 -20.70
N GLU A 127 -14.67 21.39 -20.78
CA GLU A 127 -15.40 22.66 -20.82
C GLU A 127 -16.32 22.75 -22.05
N THR A 128 -15.85 22.26 -23.21
CA THR A 128 -16.64 22.21 -24.44
C THR A 128 -17.82 21.25 -24.30
N VAL A 129 -17.59 20.04 -23.76
CA VAL A 129 -18.63 19.05 -23.50
C VAL A 129 -19.67 19.60 -22.52
N ASN A 130 -19.23 20.29 -21.47
CA ASN A 130 -20.11 20.88 -20.47
C ASN A 130 -21.07 21.92 -21.09
N LYS A 131 -20.56 22.78 -21.98
CA LYS A 131 -21.39 23.73 -22.75
C LYS A 131 -22.42 23.01 -23.63
N SER A 132 -22.03 21.94 -24.32
CA SER A 132 -22.95 21.15 -25.13
C SER A 132 -24.05 20.48 -24.30
N VAL A 133 -23.71 19.92 -23.13
CA VAL A 133 -24.69 19.31 -22.20
C VAL A 133 -25.69 20.35 -21.70
N ASN A 134 -25.22 21.54 -21.32
CA ASN A 134 -26.10 22.62 -20.88
C ASN A 134 -27.08 23.04 -21.99
N SER A 135 -26.59 23.21 -23.22
CA SER A 135 -27.45 23.52 -24.37
C SER A 135 -28.48 22.42 -24.66
N LEU A 136 -28.08 21.14 -24.55
CA LEU A 136 -29.01 20.02 -24.70
C LEU A 136 -30.07 20.00 -23.60
N ASN A 137 -29.71 20.35 -22.37
CA ASN A 137 -30.65 20.40 -21.26
C ASN A 137 -31.69 21.52 -21.45
N GLU A 138 -31.28 22.70 -21.90
CA GLU A 138 -32.19 23.80 -22.24
C GLU A 138 -33.16 23.43 -23.38
N ASN A 139 -32.66 22.74 -24.40
CA ASN A 139 -33.49 22.24 -25.51
C ASN A 139 -34.51 21.20 -25.01
N LEU A 140 -34.10 20.32 -24.10
CA LEU A 140 -34.98 19.31 -23.51
C LEU A 140 -36.11 19.94 -22.69
N ASP A 141 -35.80 20.95 -21.87
CA ASP A 141 -36.81 21.64 -21.07
C ASP A 141 -37.79 22.44 -21.95
N THR A 142 -37.29 23.06 -23.02
CA THR A 142 -38.13 23.73 -24.02
C THR A 142 -39.08 22.73 -24.70
N ALA A 143 -38.58 21.56 -25.11
CA ALA A 143 -39.39 20.52 -25.74
C ALA A 143 -40.44 19.95 -24.79
N LYS A 144 -40.12 19.74 -23.51
CA LYS A 144 -41.09 19.32 -22.49
C LYS A 144 -42.21 20.33 -22.33
N LYS A 145 -41.88 21.62 -22.19
CA LYS A 145 -42.87 22.69 -22.05
C LYS A 145 -43.82 22.74 -23.24
N GLN A 146 -43.29 22.68 -24.46
CA GLN A 146 -44.13 22.63 -25.67
C GLN A 146 -45.05 21.41 -25.72
N ASN A 147 -44.57 20.26 -25.25
CA ASN A 147 -45.38 19.05 -25.20
C ASN A 147 -46.51 19.17 -24.16
N ASP A 148 -46.22 19.72 -22.98
CA ASP A 148 -47.22 19.95 -21.93
C ASP A 148 -48.29 20.96 -22.38
N GLU A 149 -47.88 22.03 -23.06
CA GLU A 149 -48.79 23.01 -23.68
C GLU A 149 -49.71 22.33 -24.71
N LYS A 150 -49.18 21.47 -25.58
CA LYS A 150 -49.98 20.71 -26.54
C LYS A 150 -50.94 19.73 -25.87
N ARG A 151 -50.53 19.05 -24.80
CA ARG A 151 -51.40 18.15 -24.03
C ARG A 151 -52.55 18.92 -23.38
N LEU A 152 -52.27 20.11 -22.86
CA LEU A 152 -53.27 20.99 -22.28
C LEU A 152 -54.28 21.48 -23.34
N ASP A 153 -53.81 21.88 -24.53
CA ASP A 153 -54.68 22.28 -25.65
C ASP A 153 -55.60 21.14 -26.08
N ILE A 154 -55.06 19.93 -26.26
CA ILE A 154 -55.86 18.74 -26.59
C ILE A 154 -56.91 18.47 -25.51
N MET A 155 -56.53 18.49 -24.24
CA MET A 155 -57.45 18.25 -23.13
C MET A 155 -58.58 19.29 -23.09
N ASN A 156 -58.25 20.56 -23.33
CA ASN A 156 -59.24 21.64 -23.38
C ASN A 156 -60.22 21.46 -24.56
N LYS A 157 -59.71 21.09 -25.74
CA LYS A 157 -60.54 20.77 -26.91
C LYS A 157 -61.46 19.58 -26.65
N THR A 158 -60.93 18.49 -26.09
CA THR A 158 -61.72 17.32 -25.71
C THR A 158 -62.81 17.66 -24.71
N ASN A 159 -62.52 18.50 -23.69
CA ASN A 159 -63.51 18.92 -22.72
C ASN A 159 -64.65 19.72 -23.36
N ARG A 160 -64.37 20.62 -24.31
CA ARG A 160 -65.41 21.35 -25.05
C ARG A 160 -66.32 20.40 -25.82
N VAL A 161 -65.73 19.47 -26.58
CA VAL A 161 -66.50 18.46 -27.33
C VAL A 161 -67.37 17.62 -26.39
N ILE A 162 -66.86 17.23 -25.22
CA ILE A 162 -67.64 16.50 -24.21
C ILE A 162 -68.80 17.35 -23.68
N GLU A 163 -68.60 18.65 -23.45
CA GLU A 163 -69.68 19.55 -23.04
C GLU A 163 -70.77 19.65 -24.11
N ASP A 164 -70.39 19.82 -25.38
CA ASP A 164 -71.33 19.85 -26.50
C ASP A 164 -72.13 18.54 -26.57
N ILE A 165 -71.47 17.38 -26.48
CA ILE A 165 -72.14 16.06 -26.43
C ILE A 165 -73.10 15.97 -25.22
N LYS A 166 -72.70 16.47 -24.05
CA LYS A 166 -73.59 16.46 -22.86
C LYS A 166 -74.84 17.31 -23.07
N VAL A 167 -74.72 18.46 -23.74
CA VAL A 167 -75.86 19.31 -24.09
C VAL A 167 -76.78 18.55 -25.04
N GLU A 168 -76.23 17.91 -26.07
CA GLU A 168 -77.01 17.16 -27.05
C GLU A 168 -77.73 15.96 -26.43
N VAL A 169 -77.05 15.22 -25.54
CA VAL A 169 -77.67 14.10 -24.80
C VAL A 169 -78.77 14.59 -23.86
N ARG A 170 -78.61 15.76 -23.23
CA ARG A 170 -79.68 16.37 -22.41
C ARG A 170 -80.88 16.75 -23.27
N TYR A 171 -80.65 17.37 -24.43
CA TYR A 171 -81.70 17.72 -25.37
C TYR A 171 -82.45 16.46 -25.81
N LEU A 172 -81.74 15.44 -26.30
CA LEU A 172 -82.32 14.15 -26.70
C LEU A 172 -83.10 13.50 -25.55
N SER A 173 -82.61 13.58 -24.31
CA SER A 173 -83.32 13.01 -23.15
C SER A 173 -84.64 13.73 -22.87
N VAL A 174 -84.69 15.06 -23.01
CA VAL A 174 -85.92 15.85 -22.89
C VAL A 174 -86.87 15.52 -24.02
N THR A 175 -86.39 15.47 -25.27
CA THR A 175 -87.21 15.11 -26.43
C THR A 175 -87.77 13.70 -26.30
N LEU A 176 -87.00 12.74 -25.77
CA LEU A 176 -87.45 11.37 -25.52
C LEU A 176 -88.47 11.30 -24.38
N PHE A 177 -88.32 12.15 -23.36
CA PHE A 177 -89.27 12.28 -22.27
C PHE A 177 -90.60 12.87 -22.78
N ASP A 178 -90.54 13.93 -23.59
CA ASP A 178 -91.71 14.49 -24.27
C ASP A 178 -92.35 13.47 -25.22
N PHE A 179 -91.57 12.68 -25.97
CA PHE A 179 -92.09 11.59 -26.82
C PHE A 179 -92.75 10.47 -26.01
N LYS A 180 -92.23 10.18 -24.82
CA LYS A 180 -92.85 9.25 -23.87
C LYS A 180 -94.16 9.80 -23.30
N ASP A 181 -94.26 11.11 -23.11
CA ASP A 181 -95.51 11.78 -22.70
C ASP A 181 -96.50 11.86 -23.88
N HIS A 182 -96.02 12.02 -25.11
CA HIS A 182 -96.82 12.11 -26.34
C HIS A 182 -97.12 10.75 -27.01
N THR A 183 -96.55 9.64 -26.55
CA THR A 183 -97.02 8.29 -26.91
C THR A 183 -98.30 7.89 -26.17
N ALA A 184 -98.77 8.73 -25.24
CA ALA A 184 -100.15 8.73 -24.79
C ALA A 184 -101.11 9.51 -25.72
N THR A 185 -100.60 10.36 -26.62
CA THR A 185 -101.40 11.10 -27.60
C THR A 185 -100.64 11.45 -28.88
N LYS A 186 -100.77 10.54 -29.85
CA LYS A 186 -100.96 10.79 -31.29
C LYS A 186 -99.76 11.25 -32.15
N ASP A 187 -99.68 10.54 -33.28
CA ASP A 187 -98.73 10.61 -34.38
C ASP A 187 -98.57 11.99 -35.06
N GLU A 188 -97.45 12.10 -35.78
CA GLU A 188 -97.07 13.14 -36.77
C GLU A 188 -96.39 14.41 -36.25
N MET A 189 -95.13 14.31 -35.80
CA MET A 189 -94.19 15.41 -35.98
C MET A 189 -92.72 14.94 -36.14
N ASN A 190 -92.11 15.39 -37.25
CA ASN A 190 -90.66 15.56 -37.50
C ASN A 190 -89.81 14.42 -38.09
N SER A 191 -90.05 14.05 -39.35
CA SER A 191 -89.06 13.28 -40.15
C SER A 191 -87.85 14.12 -40.62
N GLN A 192 -87.98 15.44 -40.79
CA GLN A 192 -86.90 16.27 -41.35
C GLN A 192 -85.77 16.55 -40.36
N ASN A 193 -86.10 16.87 -39.09
CA ASN A 193 -85.09 17.07 -38.05
C ASN A 193 -84.26 15.81 -37.80
N PHE A 194 -84.87 14.62 -37.95
CA PHE A 194 -84.16 13.35 -37.80
C PHE A 194 -83.11 13.14 -38.89
N ILE A 195 -83.44 13.49 -40.14
CA ILE A 195 -82.53 13.42 -41.29
C ILE A 195 -81.37 14.42 -41.14
N ASP A 196 -81.63 15.62 -40.65
CA ASP A 196 -80.59 16.64 -40.47
C ASP A 196 -79.64 16.30 -39.31
N ILE A 197 -80.17 15.71 -38.22
CA ILE A 197 -79.36 15.16 -37.11
C ILE A 197 -78.51 13.98 -37.60
N GLU A 198 -79.10 13.06 -38.37
CA GLU A 198 -78.37 11.91 -38.93
C GLU A 198 -77.23 12.36 -39.87
N ARG A 199 -77.46 13.41 -40.67
CA ARG A 199 -76.42 14.01 -41.51
C ARG A 199 -75.30 14.60 -40.67
N HIS A 200 -75.63 15.41 -39.66
CA HIS A 200 -74.64 16.02 -38.77
C HIS A 200 -73.81 14.97 -38.02
N PHE A 201 -74.47 13.93 -37.51
CA PHE A 201 -73.81 12.85 -36.78
C PHE A 201 -72.83 12.09 -37.68
N ASN A 202 -73.24 11.78 -38.92
CA ASN A 202 -72.36 11.12 -39.88
C ASN A 202 -71.18 12.00 -40.30
N THR A 203 -71.37 13.31 -40.52
CA THR A 203 -70.27 14.23 -40.82
C THR A 203 -69.28 14.31 -39.66
N SER A 204 -69.74 14.49 -38.41
CA SER A 204 -68.85 14.50 -37.25
C SER A 204 -68.15 13.14 -37.03
N TYR A 205 -68.81 12.03 -37.34
CA TYR A 205 -68.19 10.71 -37.28
C TYR A 205 -67.05 10.55 -38.31
N GLU A 206 -67.25 11.03 -39.54
CA GLU A 206 -66.21 11.00 -40.58
C GLU A 206 -65.03 11.93 -40.23
N GLU A 207 -65.31 13.12 -39.69
CA GLU A 207 -64.26 14.05 -39.23
C GLU A 207 -63.43 13.45 -38.09
N LEU A 208 -64.09 12.84 -37.09
CA LEU A 208 -63.41 12.14 -35.99
C LEU A 208 -62.57 10.96 -36.49
N GLN A 209 -63.07 10.20 -37.47
CA GLN A 209 -62.31 9.13 -38.10
C GLN A 209 -61.04 9.65 -38.78
N ALA A 210 -61.14 10.75 -39.54
CA ALA A 210 -60.01 11.35 -40.22
C ALA A 210 -58.96 11.89 -39.21
N GLU A 211 -59.41 12.55 -38.14
CA GLU A 211 -58.53 13.09 -37.11
C GLU A 211 -57.83 11.99 -36.30
N ASN A 212 -58.53 10.88 -36.05
CA ASN A 212 -57.95 9.71 -35.39
C ASN A 212 -56.90 9.00 -36.27
N LEU A 213 -57.13 8.93 -37.59
CA LEU A 213 -56.16 8.41 -38.54
C LEU A 213 -54.87 9.26 -38.58
N GLU A 214 -55.03 10.58 -38.58
CA GLU A 214 -53.91 11.54 -38.55
C GLU A 214 -53.12 11.45 -37.23
N THR A 215 -53.82 11.26 -36.10
CA THR A 215 -53.19 11.03 -34.80
C THR A 215 -52.38 9.74 -34.78
N LYS A 216 -52.92 8.66 -35.36
CA LYS A 216 -52.22 7.38 -35.51
C LYS A 216 -50.97 7.50 -36.38
N ARG A 217 -51.02 8.31 -37.44
CA ARG A 217 -49.86 8.61 -38.29
C ARG A 217 -48.75 9.29 -37.47
N LYS A 218 -49.07 10.37 -36.74
CA LYS A 218 -48.13 11.10 -35.88
C LYS A 218 -47.54 10.20 -34.79
N PHE A 219 -48.34 9.33 -34.19
CA PHE A 219 -47.87 8.38 -33.18
C PHE A 219 -46.81 7.42 -33.75
N ASN A 220 -47.02 6.93 -34.98
CA ASN A 220 -46.03 6.07 -35.65
C ASN A 220 -44.72 6.81 -35.98
N GLU A 221 -44.79 8.09 -36.35
CA GLU A 221 -43.59 8.92 -36.57
C GLU A 221 -42.79 9.14 -35.29
N ILE A 222 -43.47 9.42 -34.17
CA ILE A 222 -42.84 9.53 -32.85
C ILE A 222 -42.19 8.20 -32.45
N LYS A 223 -42.88 7.08 -32.68
CA LYS A 223 -42.34 5.74 -32.40
C LYS A 223 -41.05 5.47 -33.18
N ALA A 224 -40.97 5.89 -34.44
CA ALA A 224 -39.76 5.77 -35.25
C ALA A 224 -38.61 6.64 -34.71
N HIS A 225 -38.89 7.88 -34.30
CA HIS A 225 -37.88 8.76 -33.69
C HIS A 225 -37.32 8.18 -32.39
N ILE A 226 -38.18 7.62 -31.53
CA ILE A 226 -37.75 6.96 -30.29
C ILE A 226 -36.81 5.79 -30.60
N HIS A 227 -37.08 5.01 -31.66
CA HIS A 227 -36.22 3.91 -32.05
C HIS A 227 -34.84 4.40 -32.51
N ASN A 228 -34.77 5.47 -33.30
CA ASN A 228 -33.49 6.06 -33.73
C ASN A 228 -32.68 6.62 -32.55
N VAL A 229 -33.33 7.33 -31.61
CA VAL A 229 -32.66 7.82 -30.39
C VAL A 229 -32.08 6.67 -29.58
N LYS A 230 -32.81 5.55 -29.46
CA LYS A 230 -32.34 4.35 -28.76
C LYS A 230 -31.14 3.70 -29.46
N ALA A 231 -31.10 3.72 -30.79
CA ALA A 231 -29.95 3.24 -31.55
C ALA A 231 -28.71 4.11 -31.31
N VAL A 232 -28.83 5.44 -31.40
CA VAL A 232 -27.73 6.38 -31.13
C VAL A 232 -27.22 6.25 -29.69
N GLN A 233 -28.13 6.09 -28.72
CA GLN A 233 -27.76 5.88 -27.32
C GLN A 233 -26.94 4.59 -27.13
N THR A 234 -27.31 3.52 -27.83
CA THR A 234 -26.62 2.22 -27.75
C THR A 234 -25.21 2.32 -28.35
N GLU A 235 -25.07 3.02 -29.47
CA GLU A 235 -23.77 3.24 -30.11
C GLU A 235 -22.84 4.10 -29.23
N TYR A 236 -23.37 5.16 -28.62
CA TYR A 236 -22.62 6.00 -27.69
C TYR A 236 -22.12 5.21 -26.45
N GLN A 237 -22.97 4.36 -25.86
CA GLN A 237 -22.58 3.50 -24.75
C GLN A 237 -21.47 2.52 -25.14
N LYS A 238 -21.54 1.96 -26.35
CA LYS A 238 -20.50 1.05 -26.86
C LYS A 238 -19.15 1.76 -26.96
N THR A 239 -19.11 2.94 -27.58
CA THR A 239 -17.88 3.73 -27.73
C THR A 239 -17.27 4.11 -26.39
N ILE A 240 -18.07 4.55 -25.40
CA ILE A 240 -17.58 4.86 -24.05
C ILE A 240 -16.97 3.62 -23.39
N THR A 241 -17.64 2.46 -23.52
CA THR A 241 -17.17 1.21 -22.91
C THR A 241 -15.84 0.76 -23.51
N GLU A 242 -15.69 0.84 -24.83
CA GLU A 242 -14.45 0.48 -25.52
C GLU A 242 -13.28 1.40 -25.14
N ASN A 243 -13.52 2.72 -25.07
CA ASN A 243 -12.49 3.68 -24.64
C ASN A 243 -12.06 3.44 -23.19
N LEU A 244 -13.01 3.28 -22.26
CA LEU A 244 -12.70 3.00 -20.86
C LEU A 244 -11.91 1.70 -20.69
N THR A 245 -12.30 0.64 -21.39
CA THR A 245 -11.62 -0.65 -21.33
C THR A 245 -10.17 -0.54 -21.81
N THR A 246 -9.94 0.23 -22.88
CA THR A 246 -8.60 0.47 -23.43
C THR A 246 -7.73 1.25 -22.43
N THR A 247 -8.26 2.33 -21.86
CA THR A 247 -7.53 3.14 -20.86
C THR A 247 -7.19 2.33 -19.60
N ILE A 248 -8.10 1.49 -19.11
CA ILE A 248 -7.83 0.60 -17.97
C ILE A 248 -6.65 -0.33 -18.27
N ALA A 249 -6.64 -0.96 -19.45
CA ALA A 249 -5.56 -1.86 -19.84
C ALA A 249 -4.19 -1.15 -19.94
N GLU A 250 -4.16 0.09 -20.43
CA GLU A 250 -2.95 0.91 -20.48
C GLU A 250 -2.42 1.22 -19.06
N VAL A 251 -3.29 1.66 -18.16
CA VAL A 251 -2.94 1.97 -16.77
C VAL A 251 -2.45 0.73 -16.02
N GLU A 252 -3.10 -0.42 -16.17
CA GLU A 252 -2.67 -1.68 -15.57
C GLU A 252 -1.28 -2.11 -16.07
N THR A 253 -0.99 -1.88 -17.34
CA THR A 253 0.30 -2.20 -17.93
C THR A 253 1.40 -1.30 -17.38
N GLN A 254 1.13 0.00 -17.24
CA GLN A 254 2.05 0.96 -16.65
C GLN A 254 2.32 0.64 -15.16
N SER A 255 1.28 0.28 -14.40
CA SER A 255 1.38 -0.09 -12.99
C SER A 255 2.28 -1.32 -12.80
N ARG A 256 2.06 -2.38 -13.60
CA ARG A 256 2.91 -3.59 -13.57
C ARG A 256 4.38 -3.30 -13.86
N LYS A 257 4.66 -2.38 -14.79
CA LYS A 257 6.04 -1.97 -15.11
C LYS A 257 6.69 -1.24 -13.92
N SER A 258 5.96 -0.34 -13.26
CA SER A 258 6.43 0.37 -12.06
C SER A 258 6.72 -0.59 -10.90
N GLU A 259 5.82 -1.57 -10.68
CA GLU A 259 5.99 -2.58 -9.63
C GLU A 259 7.23 -3.46 -9.87
N TYR A 260 7.48 -3.84 -11.12
CA TYR A 260 8.68 -4.60 -11.50
C TYR A 260 9.98 -3.85 -11.16
N GLU A 261 10.07 -2.56 -11.48
CA GLU A 261 11.25 -1.75 -11.15
C GLU A 261 11.42 -1.56 -9.63
N ARG A 262 10.32 -1.42 -8.88
CA ARG A 262 10.37 -1.37 -7.41
C ARG A 262 10.91 -2.66 -6.79
N LEU A 263 10.51 -3.82 -7.31
CA LEU A 263 11.00 -5.13 -6.86
C LEU A 263 12.50 -5.29 -7.12
N LYS A 264 12.97 -4.82 -8.29
CA LYS A 264 14.39 -4.80 -8.63
C LYS A 264 15.20 -3.96 -7.63
N LEU A 265 14.69 -2.80 -7.25
CA LEU A 265 15.33 -1.94 -6.23
C LEU A 265 15.37 -2.60 -4.84
N LEU A 266 14.28 -3.22 -4.39
CA LEU A 266 14.20 -3.92 -3.11
C LEU A 266 15.25 -5.04 -3.01
N SER A 267 15.42 -5.83 -4.07
CA SER A 267 16.42 -6.92 -4.10
C SER A 267 17.86 -6.41 -3.92
N ALA A 268 18.18 -5.25 -4.50
CA ALA A 268 19.50 -4.63 -4.36
C ALA A 268 19.74 -4.14 -2.93
N VAL A 269 18.72 -3.58 -2.27
CA VAL A 269 18.79 -3.12 -0.88
C VAL A 269 19.00 -4.29 0.08
N SER A 270 18.25 -5.39 -0.07
CA SER A 270 18.42 -6.59 0.76
C SER A 270 19.81 -7.22 0.62
N SER A 271 20.37 -7.21 -0.60
CA SER A 271 21.75 -7.66 -0.85
C SER A 271 22.78 -6.79 -0.12
N LEU A 272 22.55 -5.48 -0.06
CA LEU A 272 23.42 -4.53 0.63
C LEU A 272 23.33 -4.67 2.16
N GLU A 273 22.15 -4.96 2.71
CA GLU A 273 21.97 -5.22 4.14
C GLU A 273 22.62 -6.54 4.59
N ALA A 274 22.52 -7.60 3.77
CA ALA A 274 23.21 -8.86 4.03
C ALA A 274 24.73 -8.68 4.03
N PHE A 275 25.26 -7.87 3.11
CA PHE A 275 26.68 -7.49 3.10
C PHE A 275 27.08 -6.76 4.39
N ARG A 276 26.27 -5.81 4.86
CA ARG A 276 26.50 -5.08 6.12
C ARG A 276 26.49 -6.00 7.34
N MET A 277 25.55 -6.94 7.41
CA MET A 277 25.46 -7.92 8.50
C MET A 277 26.65 -8.90 8.53
N ASN A 278 27.15 -9.30 7.35
CA ASN A 278 28.29 -10.21 7.29
C ASN A 278 29.59 -9.53 7.72
N MET A 279 29.77 -8.25 7.37
CA MET A 279 30.89 -7.42 7.83
C MET A 279 30.92 -7.28 9.36
N THR A 280 29.77 -7.28 10.03
CA THR A 280 29.68 -7.15 11.49
C THR A 280 29.95 -8.46 12.23
N LYS A 281 29.76 -9.63 11.58
CA LYS A 281 29.92 -10.95 12.23
C LYS A 281 31.36 -11.48 12.24
N SER A 282 32.22 -11.05 11.32
CA SER A 282 33.60 -11.56 11.22
C SER A 282 34.54 -11.13 12.37
N ASN A 283 34.12 -10.19 13.22
CA ASN A 283 34.94 -9.63 14.30
C ASN A 283 34.70 -10.24 15.70
N CYS A 284 33.89 -11.30 15.87
CA CYS A 284 33.49 -11.75 17.21
C CYS A 284 33.76 -13.21 17.61
N ASP A 285 34.14 -14.12 16.70
CA ASP A 285 34.32 -15.54 17.08
C ASP A 285 35.72 -16.07 16.76
N LYS A 286 36.59 -16.08 17.77
CA LYS A 286 37.58 -17.15 18.04
C LYS A 286 38.31 -16.88 19.36
N LYS A 287 37.85 -17.50 20.46
CA LYS A 287 38.72 -17.79 21.61
C LYS A 287 39.53 -19.02 21.26
N MET A 288 40.84 -18.86 21.11
CA MET A 288 41.78 -19.95 20.83
C MET A 288 42.59 -20.19 22.11
N ASN A 289 42.56 -21.40 22.66
CA ASN A 289 43.44 -21.78 23.76
C ASN A 289 44.84 -22.05 23.18
N VAL A 290 45.87 -21.40 23.72
CA VAL A 290 47.25 -21.49 23.23
C VAL A 290 48.17 -21.80 24.43
N ALA A 291 49.02 -22.82 24.32
CA ALA A 291 50.01 -23.18 25.33
C ALA A 291 51.31 -23.65 24.67
N PHE A 292 52.47 -23.26 25.21
CA PHE A 292 53.78 -23.74 24.70
C PHE A 292 54.81 -23.85 25.83
N SER A 293 55.86 -24.65 25.59
CA SER A 293 57.05 -24.75 26.42
C SER A 293 58.27 -24.89 25.52
N ALA A 294 59.30 -24.08 25.74
CA ALA A 294 60.53 -24.05 24.96
C ALA A 294 61.75 -23.89 25.88
N GLY A 295 62.91 -24.40 25.46
CA GLY A 295 64.15 -24.50 26.25
C GLY A 295 65.38 -23.93 25.53
N ILE A 296 66.45 -23.72 26.30
CA ILE A 296 67.79 -23.39 25.80
C ILE A 296 68.73 -24.48 26.33
N PRO A 297 69.32 -25.31 25.45
CA PRO A 297 70.12 -26.47 25.89
C PRO A 297 71.57 -26.13 26.27
N SER A 298 71.99 -24.86 26.17
CA SER A 298 73.37 -24.43 26.41
C SER A 298 73.47 -23.23 27.35
N TYR A 299 74.53 -23.21 28.17
CA TYR A 299 74.80 -22.17 29.15
C TYR A 299 75.74 -21.08 28.60
N ASP A 300 75.43 -19.80 28.85
CA ASP A 300 76.24 -18.63 28.46
C ASP A 300 76.39 -17.65 29.64
N ASP A 301 77.57 -17.65 30.27
CA ASP A 301 77.93 -16.79 31.42
C ASP A 301 78.02 -15.30 31.08
N ASN A 302 78.03 -14.94 29.80
CA ASN A 302 78.29 -13.57 29.34
C ASN A 302 77.09 -12.97 28.57
N TRP A 303 75.88 -13.49 28.75
CA TRP A 303 74.69 -12.95 28.09
C TRP A 303 74.33 -11.55 28.63
N ILE A 304 74.43 -10.54 27.77
CA ILE A 304 74.12 -9.13 28.06
C ILE A 304 72.92 -8.61 27.23
N GLY A 305 72.21 -9.52 26.57
CA GLY A 305 71.06 -9.19 25.71
C GLY A 305 69.79 -8.88 26.50
N SER A 306 68.84 -8.20 25.87
CA SER A 306 67.53 -7.89 26.48
C SER A 306 66.43 -8.90 26.12
N THR A 307 66.73 -9.88 25.27
CA THR A 307 65.75 -10.89 24.83
C THR A 307 66.44 -12.24 24.66
N LEU A 308 65.94 -13.23 25.39
CA LEU A 308 66.46 -14.60 25.41
C LEU A 308 65.58 -15.44 24.46
N VAL A 309 66.16 -16.04 23.42
CA VAL A 309 65.44 -16.86 22.45
C VAL A 309 65.57 -18.33 22.83
N PHE A 310 64.47 -19.07 22.79
CA PHE A 310 64.38 -20.48 23.16
C PHE A 310 64.26 -21.34 21.89
N PRO A 311 65.38 -21.71 21.25
CA PRO A 311 65.36 -22.33 19.93
C PRO A 311 64.79 -23.75 19.93
N ASP A 312 64.66 -24.39 21.09
CA ASP A 312 64.23 -25.78 21.21
C ASP A 312 62.79 -25.85 21.73
N VAL A 313 61.86 -26.34 20.89
CA VAL A 313 60.43 -26.38 21.22
C VAL A 313 60.11 -27.72 21.87
N ILE A 314 59.85 -27.69 23.18
CA ILE A 314 59.61 -28.88 24.01
C ILE A 314 58.14 -29.34 23.88
N TYR A 315 57.18 -28.41 23.80
CA TYR A 315 55.75 -28.67 23.63
C TYR A 315 55.03 -27.46 23.02
N SER A 316 54.07 -27.66 22.10
CA SER A 316 53.28 -26.57 21.51
C SER A 316 51.87 -27.03 21.15
N GLU A 317 50.88 -26.43 21.80
CA GLU A 317 49.45 -26.61 21.53
C GLU A 317 48.88 -25.30 20.97
N GLY A 318 48.22 -25.39 19.81
CA GLY A 318 47.67 -24.21 19.11
C GLY A 318 48.68 -23.41 18.29
N LYS A 319 49.91 -23.91 18.08
CA LYS A 319 50.97 -23.27 17.26
C LYS A 319 51.34 -21.84 17.71
N GLY A 320 51.42 -21.60 19.02
CA GLY A 320 51.77 -20.27 19.57
C GLY A 320 53.25 -19.87 19.46
N TYR A 321 54.14 -20.80 19.11
CA TYR A 321 55.59 -20.60 18.97
C TYR A 321 56.12 -21.42 17.78
N ASP A 322 56.72 -20.78 16.78
CA ASP A 322 57.27 -21.41 15.56
C ASP A 322 58.56 -20.68 15.12
N SER A 323 59.63 -21.43 14.81
CA SER A 323 60.95 -20.89 14.48
C SER A 323 61.24 -20.85 12.98
N ASN A 324 60.38 -21.40 12.10
CA ASN A 324 60.67 -21.54 10.66
C ASN A 324 59.57 -20.92 9.75
N THR A 325 59.99 -20.15 8.74
CA THR A 325 59.16 -19.31 7.85
C THR A 325 58.46 -20.01 6.67
N GLU A 326 58.65 -21.32 6.46
CA GLU A 326 58.14 -22.06 5.29
C GLU A 326 56.62 -22.37 5.33
N ASN A 327 55.99 -22.31 6.51
CA ASN A 327 54.57 -22.67 6.69
C ASN A 327 53.57 -21.54 6.39
N LEU A 328 54.01 -20.29 6.20
CA LEU A 328 53.14 -19.15 5.88
C LEU A 328 52.45 -19.33 4.52
N THR A 329 53.17 -19.88 3.54
CA THR A 329 52.67 -20.17 2.19
C THR A 329 51.54 -21.20 2.19
N THR A 330 51.67 -22.26 2.99
CA THR A 330 50.66 -23.30 3.15
C THR A 330 49.42 -22.76 3.85
N THR A 331 49.61 -21.87 4.83
CA THR A 331 48.52 -21.23 5.57
C THR A 331 47.74 -20.24 4.71
N ILE A 332 48.40 -19.49 3.82
CA ILE A 332 47.74 -18.60 2.85
C ILE A 332 46.93 -19.42 1.84
N ALA A 333 47.44 -20.56 1.36
CA ALA A 333 46.72 -21.44 0.44
C ALA A 333 45.48 -22.09 1.09
N ASP A 334 45.57 -22.47 2.38
CA ASP A 334 44.45 -23.01 3.14
C ASP A 334 43.38 -21.93 3.43
N VAL A 335 43.80 -20.69 3.70
CA VAL A 335 42.90 -19.54 3.84
C VAL A 335 42.20 -19.22 2.52
N ASP A 336 42.90 -19.24 1.39
CA ASP A 336 42.31 -18.99 0.05
C ASP A 336 41.28 -20.05 -0.34
N THR A 337 41.54 -21.32 -0.01
CA THR A 337 40.57 -22.41 -0.23
C THR A 337 39.36 -22.34 0.71
N GLN A 338 39.55 -21.95 1.98
CA GLN A 338 38.44 -21.68 2.90
C GLN A 338 37.59 -20.47 2.46
N ILE A 339 38.22 -19.41 1.94
CA ILE A 339 37.53 -18.25 1.36
C ILE A 339 36.67 -18.71 0.18
N ARG A 340 37.23 -19.41 -0.82
CA ARG A 340 36.46 -19.92 -1.96
C ARG A 340 35.28 -20.81 -1.56
N LYS A 341 35.48 -21.68 -0.57
CA LYS A 341 34.41 -22.53 -0.04
C LYS A 341 33.29 -21.68 0.60
N SER A 342 33.65 -20.63 1.31
CA SER A 342 32.69 -19.68 1.89
C SER A 342 31.91 -18.89 0.82
N GLU A 343 32.55 -18.53 -0.29
CA GLU A 343 31.88 -17.85 -1.41
C GLU A 343 30.89 -18.77 -2.12
N TYR A 344 31.22 -20.04 -2.28
CA TYR A 344 30.33 -21.05 -2.86
C TYR A 344 29.08 -21.29 -1.98
N GLU A 345 29.25 -21.42 -0.67
CA GLU A 345 28.14 -21.51 0.30
C GLU A 345 27.28 -20.24 0.29
N ARG A 346 27.89 -19.05 0.14
CA ARG A 346 27.19 -17.76 0.02
C ARG A 346 26.32 -17.71 -1.23
N LEU A 347 26.82 -18.21 -2.36
CA LEU A 347 26.05 -18.30 -3.62
C LEU A 347 24.88 -19.28 -3.49
N LYS A 348 25.09 -20.43 -2.84
CA LYS A 348 24.04 -21.44 -2.60
C LYS A 348 22.94 -20.90 -1.68
N LEU A 349 23.31 -20.16 -0.63
CA LEU A 349 22.35 -19.51 0.26
C LEU A 349 21.58 -18.38 -0.45
N SER A 350 22.27 -17.58 -1.27
CA SER A 350 21.64 -16.55 -2.10
C SER A 350 20.59 -17.15 -3.06
N ALA A 351 20.91 -18.26 -3.74
CA ALA A 351 19.96 -18.95 -4.61
C ALA A 351 18.76 -19.53 -3.85
N ALA A 352 18.97 -20.04 -2.64
CA ALA A 352 17.89 -20.55 -1.79
C ALA A 352 16.97 -19.42 -1.28
N VAL A 353 17.53 -18.27 -0.91
CA VAL A 353 16.76 -17.08 -0.50
C VAL A 353 15.96 -16.55 -1.68
N SER A 354 16.54 -16.42 -2.87
CA SER A 354 15.80 -16.02 -4.09
C SER A 354 14.66 -16.98 -4.43
N SER A 355 14.87 -18.29 -4.23
CA SER A 355 13.83 -19.30 -4.44
C SER A 355 12.72 -19.21 -3.39
N LEU A 356 13.06 -18.93 -2.14
CA LEU A 356 12.11 -18.75 -1.04
C LEU A 356 11.35 -17.42 -1.16
N GLU A 357 11.99 -16.36 -1.67
CA GLU A 357 11.35 -15.09 -2.00
C GLU A 357 10.43 -15.22 -3.20
N ALA A 358 10.82 -15.95 -4.24
CA ALA A 358 9.93 -16.29 -5.36
C ALA A 358 8.72 -17.10 -4.89
N PHE A 359 8.93 -18.05 -3.95
CA PHE A 359 7.85 -18.80 -3.32
C PHE A 359 6.94 -17.91 -2.44
N ARG A 360 7.53 -17.00 -1.66
CA ARG A 360 6.80 -15.99 -0.87
C ARG A 360 5.99 -15.07 -1.78
N LEU A 361 6.57 -14.60 -2.88
CA LEU A 361 5.92 -13.78 -3.88
C LEU A 361 4.78 -14.52 -4.57
N ASN A 362 4.94 -15.82 -4.84
CA ASN A 362 3.88 -16.66 -5.38
C ASN A 362 2.74 -16.86 -4.37
N MET A 363 3.07 -17.02 -3.07
CA MET A 363 2.09 -17.04 -1.97
C MET A 363 1.38 -15.69 -1.77
N THR A 364 2.09 -14.56 -1.89
CA THR A 364 1.49 -13.22 -1.74
C THR A 364 0.71 -12.81 -2.99
N LYS A 365 1.10 -13.25 -4.19
CA LYS A 365 0.35 -13.03 -5.43
C LYS A 365 -0.92 -13.89 -5.50
N SER A 366 -0.96 -14.99 -4.74
CA SER A 366 -2.20 -15.71 -4.43
C SER A 366 -3.10 -14.97 -3.42
N SER A 367 -2.60 -13.95 -2.72
CA SER A 367 -3.30 -13.30 -1.59
C SER A 367 -3.58 -11.79 -1.75
N CYS A 368 -3.04 -11.11 -2.75
CA CYS A 368 -3.25 -9.67 -2.98
C CYS A 368 -3.51 -9.36 -4.46
N ASP A 369 -4.66 -9.79 -4.98
CA ASP A 369 -5.59 -8.93 -5.75
C ASP A 369 -6.85 -9.73 -6.11
N LYS A 370 -7.55 -10.14 -5.06
CA LYS A 370 -8.97 -9.85 -5.05
C LYS A 370 -9.10 -8.78 -4.00
N ASN A 371 -9.54 -7.59 -4.38
CA ASN A 371 -10.25 -6.72 -3.45
C ASN A 371 -11.32 -7.63 -2.84
N ILE A 372 -11.11 -8.19 -1.63
CA ILE A 372 -12.14 -8.99 -0.98
C ILE A 372 -13.13 -7.96 -0.46
N ASN A 373 -13.88 -7.39 -1.40
CA ASN A 373 -15.11 -6.68 -1.14
C ASN A 373 -15.93 -7.63 -0.28
N THR A 374 -16.02 -7.26 1.00
CA THR A 374 -16.74 -8.05 1.97
C THR A 374 -18.00 -7.29 2.25
N ALA A 375 -19.10 -7.82 1.74
CA ALA A 375 -20.41 -7.21 1.90
C ALA A 375 -21.46 -8.29 1.94
N PHE A 376 -22.47 -8.11 2.77
CA PHE A 376 -23.62 -8.99 2.78
C PHE A 376 -24.89 -8.21 3.09
N SER A 377 -26.01 -8.76 2.64
CA SER A 377 -27.35 -8.38 3.08
C SER A 377 -28.17 -9.66 3.15
N ALA A 378 -28.78 -9.89 4.30
CA ALA A 378 -29.62 -11.06 4.54
C ALA A 378 -30.92 -10.63 5.19
N GLY A 379 -31.99 -11.38 4.93
CA GLY A 379 -33.33 -11.12 5.42
C GLY A 379 -34.00 -12.35 6.02
N ILE A 380 -35.22 -12.15 6.50
CA ILE A 380 -36.11 -13.22 6.93
C ILE A 380 -37.39 -13.14 6.08
N SER A 381 -37.81 -14.24 5.45
CA SER A 381 -39.00 -14.29 4.59
C SER A 381 -40.31 -14.62 5.31
N THR A 382 -40.25 -14.93 6.61
CA THR A 382 -41.40 -15.33 7.43
C THR A 382 -41.48 -14.53 8.72
N ASN A 383 -42.68 -14.39 9.29
CA ASN A 383 -42.88 -13.79 10.61
C ASN A 383 -42.97 -14.86 11.70
N ASP A 384 -42.62 -14.48 12.92
CA ASP A 384 -42.88 -15.29 14.12
C ASP A 384 -43.31 -14.34 15.24
N GLU A 385 -44.58 -14.44 15.64
CA GLU A 385 -45.16 -13.55 16.66
C GLU A 385 -44.67 -13.85 18.08
N ASN A 386 -44.17 -15.06 18.34
CA ASN A 386 -43.81 -15.54 19.67
C ASN A 386 -42.34 -15.94 19.76
N TRP A 387 -41.51 -15.50 18.81
CA TRP A 387 -40.09 -15.81 18.79
C TRP A 387 -39.39 -15.32 20.06
N THR A 388 -38.66 -16.23 20.72
CA THR A 388 -37.93 -16.00 21.97
C THR A 388 -36.49 -16.51 21.92
N GLY A 389 -35.97 -16.78 20.72
CA GLY A 389 -34.61 -17.27 20.50
C GLY A 389 -33.52 -16.30 20.98
N SER A 390 -32.29 -16.80 21.09
CA SER A 390 -31.15 -15.98 21.53
C SER A 390 -30.51 -15.20 20.37
N THR A 391 -30.17 -15.88 19.28
CA THR A 391 -29.60 -15.27 18.07
C THR A 391 -30.66 -15.22 16.98
N LEU A 392 -30.87 -14.05 16.39
CA LEU A 392 -31.78 -13.90 15.27
C LEU A 392 -31.01 -14.22 13.98
N VAL A 393 -31.42 -15.29 13.30
CA VAL A 393 -30.81 -15.76 12.05
C VAL A 393 -31.55 -15.14 10.86
N PHE A 394 -30.81 -14.65 9.87
CA PHE A 394 -31.36 -14.14 8.61
C PHE A 394 -31.00 -15.14 7.50
N PRO A 395 -31.84 -16.16 7.28
CA PRO A 395 -31.49 -17.28 6.41
C PRO A 395 -31.47 -16.89 4.92
N ASP A 396 -32.23 -15.86 4.53
CA ASP A 396 -32.40 -15.49 3.14
C ASP A 396 -31.29 -14.52 2.72
N VAL A 397 -30.24 -15.04 2.09
CA VAL A 397 -29.12 -14.24 1.60
C VAL A 397 -29.53 -13.48 0.34
N ILE A 398 -29.67 -12.16 0.45
CA ILE A 398 -29.98 -11.25 -0.67
C ILE A 398 -28.70 -10.94 -1.46
N TYR A 399 -27.59 -10.71 -0.74
CA TYR A 399 -26.28 -10.45 -1.32
C TYR A 399 -25.19 -10.98 -0.39
N SER A 400 -24.12 -11.55 -0.96
CA SER A 400 -22.94 -11.97 -0.20
C SER A 400 -21.69 -11.98 -1.07
N GLU A 401 -20.69 -11.21 -0.66
CA GLU A 401 -19.36 -11.14 -1.22
C GLU A 401 -18.33 -11.28 -0.09
N GLY A 402 -17.20 -11.94 -0.35
CA GLY A 402 -16.17 -12.21 0.67
C GLY A 402 -16.49 -13.35 1.65
N LYS A 403 -17.68 -13.98 1.56
CA LYS A 403 -18.11 -15.16 2.35
C LYS A 403 -18.01 -15.00 3.87
N GLY A 404 -18.19 -13.78 4.40
CA GLY A 404 -18.13 -13.53 5.84
C GLY A 404 -19.39 -13.91 6.63
N TYR A 405 -20.57 -13.90 6.00
CA TYR A 405 -21.86 -14.19 6.67
C TYR A 405 -22.27 -15.66 6.50
N ASP A 406 -22.61 -16.32 7.60
CA ASP A 406 -23.18 -17.67 7.62
C ASP A 406 -24.70 -17.62 7.90
N SER A 407 -25.49 -17.96 6.89
CA SER A 407 -26.96 -17.93 6.93
C SER A 407 -27.58 -19.01 7.82
N ASN A 408 -26.82 -20.05 8.21
CA ASN A 408 -27.33 -21.07 9.12
C ASN A 408 -27.25 -20.61 10.58
N THR A 409 -26.26 -19.77 10.91
CA THR A 409 -25.97 -19.33 12.28
C THR A 409 -26.36 -17.87 12.54
N GLY A 410 -26.50 -17.07 11.49
CA GLY A 410 -26.77 -15.65 11.57
C GLY A 410 -25.54 -14.80 11.92
N VAL A 411 -24.34 -15.38 11.83
CA VAL A 411 -23.09 -14.78 12.30
C VAL A 411 -22.24 -14.32 11.12
N PHE A 412 -21.79 -13.08 11.17
CA PHE A 412 -20.72 -12.57 10.34
C PHE A 412 -19.37 -12.81 11.01
N THR A 413 -18.40 -13.39 10.30
CA THR A 413 -17.00 -13.55 10.72
C THR A 413 -16.11 -12.75 9.78
N ALA A 414 -15.33 -11.81 10.32
CA ALA A 414 -14.47 -10.94 9.52
C ALA A 414 -13.41 -11.75 8.76
N PRO A 415 -13.46 -11.81 7.41
CA PRO A 415 -12.50 -12.56 6.61
C PRO A 415 -11.18 -11.78 6.44
N THR A 416 -11.25 -10.46 6.51
CA THR A 416 -10.12 -9.53 6.42
C THR A 416 -10.20 -8.50 7.52
N GLU A 417 -9.04 -8.00 7.94
CA GLU A 417 -8.95 -6.86 8.85
C GLU A 417 -9.40 -5.58 8.16
N GLY A 418 -10.11 -4.71 8.87
CA GLY A 418 -10.56 -3.43 8.32
C GLY A 418 -11.71 -2.78 9.08
N THR A 419 -12.20 -1.67 8.54
CA THR A 419 -13.36 -0.95 9.09
C THR A 419 -14.64 -1.41 8.40
N TYR A 420 -15.64 -1.83 9.18
CA TYR A 420 -16.92 -2.36 8.70
C TYR A 420 -18.08 -1.50 9.18
N LEU A 421 -19.12 -1.38 8.36
CA LEU A 421 -20.41 -0.81 8.71
C LEU A 421 -21.44 -1.93 8.77
N PHE A 422 -22.22 -1.98 9.85
CA PHE A 422 -23.34 -2.89 10.01
C PHE A 422 -24.64 -2.09 10.18
N TYR A 423 -25.69 -2.54 9.51
CA TYR A 423 -27.02 -1.97 9.58
C TYR A 423 -28.04 -3.07 9.89
N ILE A 424 -28.94 -2.80 10.82
CA ILE A 424 -30.02 -3.70 11.20
C ILE A 424 -31.36 -2.97 11.06
N SER A 425 -32.35 -3.64 10.49
CA SER A 425 -33.75 -3.23 10.46
C SER A 425 -34.62 -4.38 10.94
N ILE A 426 -35.33 -4.18 12.05
CA ILE A 426 -36.26 -5.18 12.61
C ILE A 426 -37.63 -4.55 12.75
N GLN A 427 -38.66 -5.23 12.26
CA GLN A 427 -40.05 -4.90 12.56
C GLN A 427 -40.56 -5.77 13.71
N SER A 428 -41.19 -5.15 14.70
CA SER A 428 -41.84 -5.88 15.78
C SER A 428 -43.03 -6.70 15.25
N ALA A 429 -43.33 -7.79 15.95
CA ALA A 429 -44.64 -8.43 15.83
C ALA A 429 -45.76 -7.44 16.22
N PHE A 430 -46.98 -7.74 15.77
CA PHE A 430 -48.13 -6.86 15.95
C PHE A 430 -48.36 -6.57 17.44
N GLN A 431 -48.30 -5.28 17.82
CA GLN A 431 -48.49 -4.85 19.21
C GLN A 431 -47.57 -5.57 20.23
N LYS A 432 -46.31 -5.84 19.83
CA LYS A 432 -45.29 -6.41 20.70
C LYS A 432 -44.11 -5.45 20.84
N TYR A 433 -43.47 -5.48 22.01
CA TYR A 433 -42.17 -4.87 22.23
C TYR A 433 -41.07 -5.88 21.92
N SER A 434 -39.96 -5.44 21.33
CA SER A 434 -38.82 -6.28 20.97
C SER A 434 -37.53 -5.46 20.88
N HIS A 435 -36.43 -6.00 21.41
CA HIS A 435 -35.11 -5.37 21.35
C HIS A 435 -34.04 -6.36 20.91
N PHE A 436 -33.23 -5.91 19.96
CA PHE A 436 -32.20 -6.70 19.30
C PHE A 436 -30.88 -5.94 19.29
N ASP A 437 -29.84 -6.57 19.82
CA ASP A 437 -28.51 -6.02 19.91
C ASP A 437 -27.64 -6.50 18.75
N VAL A 438 -26.87 -5.59 18.16
CA VAL A 438 -25.71 -5.96 17.34
C VAL A 438 -24.54 -6.19 18.30
N VAL A 439 -24.03 -7.41 18.30
CA VAL A 439 -23.02 -7.89 19.25
C VAL A 439 -21.72 -8.15 18.50
N LEU A 440 -20.60 -7.63 19.02
CA LEU A 440 -19.23 -7.97 18.58
C LEU A 440 -18.56 -8.82 19.66
N ASN A 441 -18.18 -10.06 19.32
CA ASN A 441 -17.48 -10.98 20.21
C ASN A 441 -18.13 -11.12 21.61
N GLY A 442 -19.45 -11.09 21.67
CA GLY A 442 -20.24 -11.21 22.91
C GLY A 442 -20.54 -9.88 23.61
N SER A 443 -19.96 -8.76 23.17
CA SER A 443 -20.23 -7.42 23.68
C SER A 443 -21.23 -6.67 22.80
N THR A 444 -22.37 -6.26 23.38
CA THR A 444 -23.37 -5.39 22.72
C THR A 444 -22.73 -4.06 22.34
N LYS A 445 -22.94 -3.63 21.08
CA LYS A 445 -22.44 -2.36 20.55
C LYS A 445 -23.55 -1.34 20.28
N VAL A 446 -24.63 -1.77 19.64
CA VAL A 446 -25.83 -0.96 19.40
C VAL A 446 -27.07 -1.82 19.55
N GLN A 447 -28.22 -1.18 19.79
CA GLN A 447 -29.52 -1.84 19.96
C GLN A 447 -30.54 -1.27 18.99
N SER A 448 -31.27 -2.15 18.32
CA SER A 448 -32.54 -1.87 17.65
C SER A 448 -33.68 -2.04 18.66
N LEU A 449 -34.53 -1.03 18.75
CA LEU A 449 -35.62 -0.95 19.74
C LEU A 449 -36.96 -0.71 19.04
N ALA A 450 -37.90 -1.61 19.27
CA ALA A 450 -39.32 -1.40 18.99
C ALA A 450 -40.08 -1.50 20.31
N TRP A 451 -40.69 -0.38 20.73
CA TRP A 451 -41.32 -0.26 22.04
C TRP A 451 -42.83 -0.04 21.94
N TYR A 452 -43.58 -1.04 22.41
CA TYR A 452 -45.03 -0.99 22.51
C TYR A 452 -45.46 -1.10 23.97
N ASP A 453 -46.29 -0.15 24.42
CA ASP A 453 -46.83 -0.13 25.78
C ASP A 453 -48.10 -0.98 25.88
N SER A 454 -48.18 -1.81 26.92
CA SER A 454 -49.32 -2.70 27.16
C SER A 454 -50.57 -1.89 27.47
N GLY A 455 -51.61 -2.02 26.65
CA GLY A 455 -52.90 -1.31 26.81
C GLY A 455 -53.15 -0.20 25.79
N SER A 456 -52.20 0.09 24.90
CA SER A 456 -52.41 1.02 23.79
C SER A 456 -53.43 0.48 22.78
N THR A 457 -54.44 1.27 22.42
CA THR A 457 -55.44 0.89 21.39
C THR A 457 -54.88 0.99 19.97
N ILE A 458 -53.66 1.49 19.81
CA ILE A 458 -53.01 1.72 18.52
C ILE A 458 -52.58 0.38 17.92
N ARG A 459 -53.08 0.08 16.72
CA ARG A 459 -52.78 -1.14 15.95
C ARG A 459 -51.58 -0.91 15.05
N ILE A 460 -50.38 -1.20 15.54
CA ILE A 460 -49.13 -0.93 14.82
C ILE A 460 -48.15 -2.10 14.88
N HIS A 461 -47.33 -2.15 13.83
CA HIS A 461 -45.99 -2.72 13.89
C HIS A 461 -45.01 -1.56 14.01
N GLN A 462 -43.94 -1.71 14.81
CA GLN A 462 -42.91 -0.69 14.94
C GLN A 462 -41.60 -1.19 14.35
N THR A 463 -40.88 -0.28 13.67
CA THR A 463 -39.57 -0.56 13.14
C THR A 463 -38.51 -0.09 14.12
N GLY A 464 -37.61 -0.98 14.53
CA GLY A 464 -36.36 -0.63 15.18
C GLY A 464 -35.21 -0.75 14.17
N THR A 465 -34.48 0.34 13.94
CA THR A 465 -33.28 0.35 13.11
C THR A 465 -32.09 0.88 13.89
N ASN A 466 -30.89 0.39 13.57
CA ASN A 466 -29.66 1.00 14.06
C ASN A 466 -28.48 0.70 13.14
N LEU A 467 -27.42 1.47 13.28
CA LEU A 467 -26.20 1.38 12.49
C LEU A 467 -24.98 1.47 13.39
N VAL A 468 -23.94 0.71 13.09
CA VAL A 468 -22.66 0.81 13.79
C VAL A 468 -21.48 0.66 12.83
N ILE A 469 -20.44 1.45 13.04
CA ILE A 469 -19.14 1.29 12.37
C ILE A 469 -18.17 0.68 13.37
N LEU A 470 -17.52 -0.43 13.00
CA LEU A 470 -16.64 -1.20 13.86
C LEU A 470 -15.35 -1.52 13.11
N TYR A 471 -14.21 -1.33 13.76
CA TYR A 471 -12.95 -1.91 13.30
C TYR A 471 -12.87 -3.37 13.74
N LEU A 472 -12.61 -4.27 12.80
CA LEU A 472 -12.57 -5.72 13.02
C LEU A 472 -11.22 -6.30 12.59
N THR A 473 -10.73 -7.25 13.39
CA THR A 473 -9.60 -8.10 13.06
C THR A 473 -10.08 -9.43 12.47
N VAL A 474 -9.22 -10.14 11.74
CA VAL A 474 -9.57 -11.42 11.12
C VAL A 474 -10.07 -12.41 12.18
N GLY A 475 -11.27 -12.95 11.97
CA GLY A 475 -11.92 -13.89 12.88
C GLY A 475 -12.86 -13.26 13.91
N ASP A 476 -12.94 -11.93 14.00
CA ASP A 476 -13.94 -11.26 14.83
C ASP A 476 -15.36 -11.57 14.35
N ARG A 477 -16.29 -11.75 15.29
CA ARG A 477 -17.67 -12.20 15.01
C ARG A 477 -18.70 -11.15 15.39
N VAL A 478 -19.60 -10.86 14.46
CA VAL A 478 -20.72 -9.92 14.62
C VAL A 478 -22.05 -10.62 14.34
N TRP A 479 -23.04 -10.49 15.23
CA TRP A 479 -24.37 -11.06 15.01
C TRP A 479 -25.46 -10.28 15.74
N VAL A 480 -26.71 -10.61 15.43
CA VAL A 480 -27.90 -10.02 16.06
C VAL A 480 -28.40 -10.92 17.17
N LYS A 481 -28.49 -10.39 18.39
CA LYS A 481 -28.95 -11.11 19.57
C LYS A 481 -30.22 -10.48 20.13
N ARG A 482 -31.19 -11.29 20.54
CA ARG A 482 -32.32 -10.82 21.33
C ARG A 482 -31.84 -10.33 22.69
N ALA A 483 -32.04 -9.05 22.97
CA ALA A 483 -31.88 -8.52 24.32
C ALA A 483 -33.16 -8.73 25.15
N GLY A 484 -34.32 -8.81 24.50
CA GLY A 484 -35.60 -9.19 25.11
C GLY A 484 -36.83 -8.80 24.26
N GLY A 485 -38.02 -8.81 24.88
CA GLY A 485 -39.30 -8.69 24.16
C GLY A 485 -39.65 -9.93 23.34
N VAL A 486 -40.64 -9.91 22.46
CA VAL A 486 -41.04 -11.13 21.72
C VAL A 486 -41.45 -10.83 20.29
N GLY A 487 -41.12 -11.78 19.42
CA GLY A 487 -41.59 -11.82 18.05
C GLY A 487 -41.04 -10.73 17.13
N TYR A 488 -41.18 -10.98 15.84
CA TYR A 488 -40.85 -10.06 14.76
C TYR A 488 -41.80 -10.29 13.59
N TYR A 489 -42.00 -9.25 12.78
CA TYR A 489 -42.79 -9.35 11.56
C TYR A 489 -41.89 -9.28 10.34
N SER A 490 -41.96 -10.29 9.48
CA SER A 490 -41.36 -10.24 8.15
C SER A 490 -42.18 -11.05 7.16
N ASN A 491 -41.90 -10.88 5.88
CA ASN A 491 -42.56 -11.58 4.79
C ASN A 491 -41.57 -11.80 3.64
N ASP A 492 -42.04 -12.35 2.53
CA ASP A 492 -41.29 -12.59 1.29
C ASP A 492 -40.62 -11.34 0.68
N LYS A 493 -40.89 -10.14 1.20
CA LYS A 493 -40.20 -8.89 0.85
C LYS A 493 -39.07 -8.51 1.82
N HIS A 494 -38.74 -9.38 2.79
CA HIS A 494 -37.66 -9.21 3.77
C HIS A 494 -37.74 -7.89 4.55
N VAL A 495 -38.82 -7.71 5.34
CA VAL A 495 -38.99 -6.51 6.17
C VAL A 495 -37.89 -6.41 7.25
N CYS A 496 -37.51 -7.55 7.81
CA CYS A 496 -36.37 -7.66 8.73
C CYS A 496 -35.09 -7.99 7.96
N THR A 497 -34.06 -7.15 8.09
CA THR A 497 -32.76 -7.30 7.41
C THR A 497 -31.58 -7.04 8.32
N PHE A 498 -30.46 -7.69 7.99
CA PHE A 498 -29.15 -7.43 8.55
C PHE A 498 -28.13 -7.36 7.43
N SER A 499 -27.39 -6.25 7.38
CA SER A 499 -26.43 -5.96 6.32
C SER A 499 -25.10 -5.52 6.92
N GLY A 500 -24.02 -5.83 6.22
CA GLY A 500 -22.68 -5.36 6.57
C GLY A 500 -21.81 -5.14 5.35
N ILE A 501 -20.91 -4.16 5.39
CA ILE A 501 -19.96 -3.86 4.32
C ILE A 501 -18.62 -3.40 4.89
N ARG A 502 -17.51 -3.89 4.33
CA ARG A 502 -16.17 -3.36 4.59
C ARG A 502 -15.98 -2.05 3.83
N LEU A 503 -15.53 -1.02 4.53
CA LEU A 503 -15.27 0.30 3.99
C LEU A 503 -13.84 0.42 3.46
N TYR A 504 -12.83 0.07 4.26
CA TYR A 504 -11.42 0.09 3.91
C TYR A 504 -10.59 -0.83 4.81
#